data_AF-A0A356T5E9-F1
#
_entry.id   AF-A0A356T5E9-F1
#
_cell.length_a   1.000
_cell.length_b   1.000
_cell.length_c   1.000
_cell.angle_alpha   90.00
_cell.angle_beta   90.00
_cell.angle_gamma   90.00
#
_symmetry.space_group_name_H-M   'P 1'
#
loop_
_entity.id
_entity.type
_entity.pdbx_description
1 polymer ?
#
loop_
_entity_poly.entity_id
_entity_poly.type
_entity_poly.pdbx_seq_one_letter_code
_entity_poly.pdbx_strand_id
1 'polypeptide(L)'
;MGALFWALLAIGCDCSGPHNAGGPCAGPRPPDTCDVPCSAEMPCEGAYYCADQGVCTADCDPLRPAEGRPRGLCQEDGRCVSLSRPDADVDATGICADVRVQARRVTPNVILIVDQSGSMTADFAGGRDRWDALRDSLMDEPDGLVYSLQSSVRFGLALYSAEADGNSSDPVPGMCPLVEWVGPALDNHGALQAVYGPADP
;
A
#
# COMPACT_ATOMS: atom_id res chain seq x y z
N MET A 1 6.88 -0.33 14.02
CA MET A 1 6.23 0.87 13.46
C MET A 1 4.84 0.46 13.00
N GLY A 2 3.81 0.93 13.70
CA GLY A 2 2.42 0.49 13.52
C GLY A 2 1.81 1.02 12.24
N ALA A 3 1.24 0.14 11.42
CA ALA A 3 0.37 0.53 10.33
C ALA A 3 -1.03 0.77 10.89
N LEU A 4 -1.50 2.02 10.85
CA LEU A 4 -2.90 2.35 11.07
C LEU A 4 -3.73 1.69 9.97
N PHE A 5 -4.43 0.61 10.33
CA PHE A 5 -5.56 0.10 9.56
C PHE A 5 -6.73 1.06 9.75
N TRP A 6 -7.04 1.85 8.74
CA TRP A 6 -8.35 2.50 8.65
C TRP A 6 -9.38 1.44 8.29
N ALA A 7 -10.04 0.90 9.32
CA ALA A 7 -11.24 0.09 9.13
C ALA A 7 -12.38 1.01 8.64
N LEU A 8 -12.77 0.85 7.38
CA LEU A 8 -14.04 1.37 6.88
C LEU A 8 -15.16 0.63 7.62
N LEU A 9 -15.79 1.31 8.57
CA LEU A 9 -16.99 0.85 9.27
C LEU A 9 -18.15 0.86 8.27
N ALA A 10 -18.53 -0.33 7.76
CA ALA A 10 -19.76 -0.49 7.01
C ALA A 10 -20.96 -0.43 7.98
N ILE A 11 -21.83 0.55 7.79
CA ILE A 11 -22.99 0.81 8.65
C ILE A 11 -24.17 -0.02 8.14
N GLY A 12 -24.57 -1.02 8.92
CA GLY A 12 -25.70 -1.90 8.62
C GLY A 12 -27.05 -1.23 8.91
N CYS A 13 -28.06 -1.44 8.07
CA CYS A 13 -29.45 -1.01 8.24
C CYS A 13 -30.43 -2.17 7.96
N ASP A 14 -31.62 -2.18 8.56
CA ASP A 14 -32.67 -3.17 8.26
C ASP A 14 -33.67 -2.58 7.26
N CYS A 15 -33.65 -3.07 6.03
CA CYS A 15 -34.53 -2.58 4.96
C CYS A 15 -35.86 -3.36 4.90
N SER A 16 -36.17 -4.17 5.92
CA SER A 16 -37.35 -5.02 5.98
C SER A 16 -38.55 -4.26 6.57
N GLY A 17 -39.09 -3.29 5.83
CA GLY A 17 -40.27 -2.53 6.25
C GLY A 17 -40.75 -1.53 5.20
N PRO A 18 -41.94 -0.92 5.37
CA PRO A 18 -42.34 0.23 4.56
C PRO A 18 -41.26 1.30 4.63
N HIS A 19 -40.93 1.94 3.50
CA HIS A 19 -40.19 3.19 3.49
C HIS A 19 -40.81 4.11 4.55
N ASN A 20 -39.99 4.68 5.44
CA ASN A 20 -40.40 5.50 6.61
C ASN A 20 -40.82 4.75 7.89
N ALA A 21 -40.81 3.41 7.97
CA ALA A 21 -41.32 2.69 9.16
C ALA A 21 -40.32 2.55 10.34
N GLY A 22 -39.14 3.16 10.24
CA GLY A 22 -38.12 3.12 11.30
C GLY A 22 -36.92 4.04 11.08
N GLY A 23 -36.98 4.90 10.04
CA GLY A 23 -35.90 5.83 9.70
C GLY A 23 -35.97 7.16 10.48
N PRO A 24 -35.05 8.10 10.22
CA PRO A 24 -34.95 9.39 10.92
C PRO A 24 -36.25 10.20 10.96
N CYS A 25 -37.12 10.06 9.95
CA CYS A 25 -38.39 10.76 9.84
C CYS A 25 -39.55 10.10 10.62
N ALA A 26 -39.36 8.90 11.15
CA ALA A 26 -40.39 8.16 11.91
C ALA A 26 -40.30 8.38 13.43
N GLY A 27 -39.23 9.03 13.90
CA GLY A 27 -38.94 9.21 15.33
C GLY A 27 -39.82 10.27 16.01
N PRO A 28 -39.81 10.32 17.36
CA PRO A 28 -40.60 11.29 18.14
C PRO A 28 -40.16 12.75 17.96
N ARG A 29 -39.01 12.99 17.30
CA ARG A 29 -38.50 14.30 16.92
C ARG A 29 -37.87 14.20 15.53
N PRO A 30 -38.69 14.23 14.45
CA PRO A 30 -38.16 14.18 13.10
C PRO A 30 -37.38 15.47 12.80
N PRO A 31 -36.28 15.39 12.05
CA PRO A 31 -35.58 16.56 11.52
C PRO A 31 -36.49 17.44 10.65
N ASP A 32 -36.24 18.74 10.62
CA ASP A 32 -37.06 19.72 9.88
C ASP A 32 -37.07 19.51 8.35
N THR A 33 -36.11 18.72 7.85
CA THR A 33 -36.02 18.33 6.43
C THR A 33 -36.92 17.15 6.06
N CYS A 34 -37.54 16.47 7.04
CA CYS A 34 -38.55 15.46 6.77
C CYS A 34 -39.88 16.10 6.34
N ASP A 35 -40.63 15.44 5.47
CA ASP A 35 -41.92 15.90 4.95
C ASP A 35 -41.88 17.23 4.16
N VAL A 36 -40.68 17.71 3.81
CA VAL A 36 -40.50 18.88 2.93
C VAL A 36 -40.80 18.49 1.48
N PRO A 37 -41.55 19.31 0.71
CA PRO A 37 -41.83 19.03 -0.69
C PRO A 37 -40.55 18.95 -1.53
N CYS A 38 -40.45 17.96 -2.40
CA CYS A 38 -39.29 17.73 -3.26
C CYS A 38 -39.69 17.29 -4.67
N SER A 39 -38.74 17.42 -5.60
CA SER A 39 -38.88 16.95 -6.98
C SER A 39 -37.52 16.63 -7.58
N ALA A 40 -37.47 16.20 -8.84
CA ALA A 40 -36.21 16.06 -9.57
C ALA A 40 -35.44 17.39 -9.71
N GLU A 41 -36.14 18.53 -9.65
CA GLU A 41 -35.57 19.87 -9.79
C GLU A 41 -35.28 20.52 -8.43
N MET A 42 -35.90 20.03 -7.36
CA MET A 42 -35.65 20.42 -5.97
C MET A 42 -35.35 19.16 -5.15
N PRO A 43 -34.09 18.69 -5.17
CA PRO A 43 -33.68 17.53 -4.39
C PRO A 43 -33.65 17.88 -2.89
N CYS A 44 -33.84 16.85 -2.07
CA CYS A 44 -33.70 16.95 -0.63
C CYS A 44 -32.24 17.21 -0.24
N GLU A 45 -32.03 18.00 0.80
CA GLU A 45 -30.69 18.31 1.28
C GLU A 45 -30.16 17.21 2.20
N GLY A 46 -28.85 16.93 2.12
CA GLY A 46 -28.19 15.97 3.01
C GLY A 46 -28.57 14.52 2.73
N ALA A 47 -28.65 13.72 3.79
CA ALA A 47 -28.89 12.28 3.73
C ALA A 47 -30.39 11.93 3.63
N TYR A 48 -31.11 12.59 2.73
CA TYR A 48 -32.55 12.42 2.53
C TYR A 48 -32.83 12.27 1.03
N TYR A 49 -33.83 11.47 0.70
CA TYR A 49 -34.26 11.23 -0.65
C TYR A 49 -35.71 11.69 -0.86
N CYS A 50 -36.03 12.06 -2.09
CA CYS A 50 -37.40 12.36 -2.48
C CYS A 50 -38.16 11.06 -2.70
N ALA A 51 -39.19 10.81 -1.90
CA ALA A 51 -40.03 9.64 -2.03
C ALA A 51 -41.22 9.90 -2.97
N ASP A 52 -41.92 8.84 -3.35
CA ASP A 52 -42.94 8.87 -4.41
C ASP A 52 -44.10 9.82 -4.11
N GLN A 53 -44.40 10.07 -2.84
CA GLN A 53 -45.37 11.07 -2.40
C GLN A 53 -44.90 12.54 -2.57
N GLY A 54 -43.69 12.77 -3.11
CA GLY A 54 -43.14 14.09 -3.37
C GLY A 54 -42.65 14.81 -2.13
N VAL A 55 -42.27 14.08 -1.08
CA VAL A 55 -41.70 14.66 0.14
C VAL A 55 -40.39 13.98 0.52
N CYS A 56 -39.53 14.73 1.19
CA CYS A 56 -38.23 14.28 1.67
C CYS A 56 -38.39 13.29 2.83
N THR A 57 -37.67 12.17 2.72
CA THR A 57 -37.60 11.16 3.76
C THR A 57 -36.24 10.45 3.77
N ALA A 58 -36.00 9.63 4.78
CA ALA A 58 -34.82 8.78 4.88
C ALA A 58 -35.21 7.45 5.53
N ASP A 59 -34.64 6.35 5.02
CA ASP A 59 -34.80 5.02 5.60
C ASP A 59 -33.79 4.79 6.74
N CYS A 60 -32.66 5.50 6.70
CA CYS A 60 -31.55 5.38 7.64
C CYS A 60 -30.75 6.68 7.74
N ASP A 61 -29.92 6.80 8.78
CA ASP A 61 -28.97 7.91 8.95
C ASP A 61 -27.54 7.40 8.71
N PRO A 62 -26.79 7.92 7.73
CA PRO A 62 -25.43 7.45 7.44
C PRO A 62 -24.41 7.84 8.52
N LEU A 63 -24.74 8.75 9.44
CA LEU A 63 -23.88 9.16 10.56
C LEU A 63 -24.24 8.47 11.87
N ARG A 64 -25.40 7.81 11.96
CA ARG A 64 -25.82 7.08 13.16
C ARG A 64 -25.91 5.58 12.86
N PRO A 65 -25.17 4.74 13.60
CA PRO A 65 -25.32 3.31 13.46
C PRO A 65 -26.75 2.93 13.83
N ALA A 66 -27.47 2.26 12.92
CA ALA A 66 -28.71 1.59 13.28
C ALA A 66 -28.35 0.47 14.26
N GLU A 67 -28.63 0.69 15.54
CA GLU A 67 -28.36 -0.32 16.56
C GLU A 67 -29.26 -1.53 16.32
N GLY A 68 -28.68 -2.57 15.70
CA GLY A 68 -29.16 -3.93 15.78
C GLY A 68 -30.04 -4.42 14.63
N ARG A 69 -29.49 -4.53 13.40
CA ARG A 69 -29.74 -5.65 12.46
C ARG A 69 -28.91 -5.53 11.15
N PRO A 70 -28.29 -6.62 10.64
CA PRO A 70 -27.23 -6.57 9.62
C PRO A 70 -27.69 -6.74 8.15
N ARG A 71 -28.93 -6.40 7.78
CA ARG A 71 -29.52 -6.81 6.48
C ARG A 71 -29.52 -5.77 5.34
N GLY A 72 -28.71 -4.73 5.44
CA GLY A 72 -28.68 -3.65 4.45
C GLY A 72 -27.58 -2.64 4.71
N LEU A 73 -27.32 -1.75 3.75
CA LEU A 73 -26.40 -0.62 3.87
C LEU A 73 -27.16 0.69 3.73
N CYS A 74 -26.76 1.70 4.50
CA CYS A 74 -27.24 3.07 4.30
C CYS A 74 -26.42 3.75 3.20
N GLN A 75 -27.09 4.24 2.16
CA GLN A 75 -26.46 5.10 1.17
C GLN A 75 -26.32 6.55 1.68
N GLU A 76 -25.47 7.33 1.03
CA GLU A 76 -25.25 8.74 1.38
C GLU A 76 -26.53 9.59 1.25
N ASP A 77 -27.49 9.17 0.42
CA ASP A 77 -28.79 9.81 0.23
C ASP A 77 -29.87 9.34 1.22
N GLY A 78 -29.49 8.56 2.25
CA GLY A 78 -30.40 8.06 3.29
C GLY A 78 -31.28 6.88 2.86
N ARG A 79 -31.04 6.30 1.66
CA ARG A 79 -31.74 5.08 1.22
C ARG A 79 -31.13 3.83 1.84
N CYS A 80 -31.99 2.95 2.37
CA CYS A 80 -31.57 1.63 2.82
C CYS A 80 -31.58 0.68 1.62
N VAL A 81 -30.41 0.17 1.24
CA VAL A 81 -30.32 -0.90 0.23
C VAL A 81 -30.19 -2.24 0.92
N SER A 82 -31.14 -3.14 0.65
CA SER A 82 -31.07 -4.50 1.16
C SER A 82 -29.84 -5.17 0.54
N LEU A 83 -28.94 -5.64 1.41
CA LEU A 83 -27.95 -6.60 0.98
C LEU A 83 -28.71 -7.91 0.85
N SER A 84 -29.14 -8.21 -0.38
CA SER A 84 -29.58 -9.56 -0.72
C SER A 84 -28.37 -10.48 -0.56
N ARG A 85 -28.14 -10.94 0.67
CA ARG A 85 -27.47 -12.21 0.87
C ARG A 85 -28.57 -13.21 0.51
N PRO A 86 -28.47 -13.93 -0.62
CA PRO A 86 -29.26 -15.14 -0.72
C PRO A 86 -28.94 -15.92 0.55
N ASP A 87 -29.95 -16.15 1.40
CA ASP A 87 -29.83 -17.15 2.44
C ASP A 87 -29.28 -18.38 1.71
N ALA A 88 -28.13 -18.88 2.19
CA ALA A 88 -27.35 -19.88 1.48
C ALA A 88 -28.16 -21.18 1.37
N ASP A 89 -29.03 -21.26 0.37
CA ASP A 89 -29.23 -22.49 -0.36
C ASP A 89 -28.00 -22.61 -1.26
N VAL A 90 -27.18 -23.58 -0.93
CA VAL A 90 -25.98 -23.98 -1.66
C VAL A 90 -26.44 -24.66 -2.95
N ASP A 91 -27.11 -23.91 -3.82
CA ASP A 91 -27.27 -24.33 -5.20
C ASP A 91 -26.00 -23.97 -5.97
N ALA A 92 -25.49 -24.97 -6.67
CA ALA A 92 -24.10 -25.10 -7.06
C ALA A 92 -23.75 -24.26 -8.29
N THR A 93 -23.79 -22.93 -8.16
CA THR A 93 -23.00 -22.03 -9.01
C THR A 93 -22.32 -21.00 -8.12
N GLY A 94 -21.22 -21.42 -7.48
CA GLY A 94 -20.41 -20.60 -6.58
C GLY A 94 -19.79 -19.39 -7.29
N ILE A 95 -20.56 -18.31 -7.43
CA ILE A 95 -20.03 -17.01 -7.87
C ILE A 95 -19.60 -16.27 -6.61
N CYS A 96 -18.36 -16.53 -6.19
CA CYS A 96 -17.64 -15.63 -5.29
C CYS A 96 -17.44 -14.29 -6.00
N ALA A 97 -17.45 -13.18 -5.25
CA ALA A 97 -17.02 -11.89 -5.79
C ALA A 97 -15.57 -12.02 -6.30
N ASP A 98 -15.38 -11.95 -7.62
CA ASP A 98 -14.08 -11.99 -8.30
C ASP A 98 -13.65 -10.56 -8.63
N VAL A 99 -12.50 -10.15 -8.09
CA VAL A 99 -11.85 -8.88 -8.47
C VAL A 99 -10.52 -9.23 -9.12
N ARG A 100 -10.43 -8.98 -10.42
CA ARG A 100 -9.19 -9.21 -11.19
C ARG A 100 -8.28 -8.01 -11.08
N VAL A 101 -7.28 -8.10 -10.21
CA VAL A 101 -6.19 -7.12 -10.13
C VAL A 101 -5.12 -7.50 -11.15
N GLN A 102 -4.92 -6.63 -12.16
CA GLN A 102 -3.79 -6.78 -13.07
C GLN A 102 -2.55 -6.13 -12.46
N ALA A 103 -1.71 -6.94 -11.84
CA ALA A 103 -0.39 -6.49 -11.41
C ALA A 103 0.54 -6.41 -12.63
N ARG A 104 1.17 -5.26 -12.83
CA ARG A 104 2.28 -5.10 -13.76
C ARG A 104 3.60 -5.12 -12.99
N ARG A 105 4.57 -5.89 -13.47
CA ARG A 105 5.92 -5.88 -12.90
C ARG A 105 6.59 -4.56 -13.30
N VAL A 106 6.97 -3.75 -12.31
CA VAL A 106 7.85 -2.60 -12.51
C VAL A 106 9.27 -3.07 -12.22
N THR A 107 10.19 -2.91 -13.17
CA THR A 107 11.61 -3.20 -12.96
C THR A 107 12.23 -2.08 -12.13
N PRO A 108 12.64 -2.34 -10.87
CA PRO A 108 13.24 -1.31 -10.03
C PRO A 108 14.68 -1.00 -10.44
N ASN A 109 15.11 0.23 -10.15
CA ASN A 109 16.52 0.61 -10.14
C ASN A 109 17.00 0.58 -8.68
N VAL A 110 18.07 -0.16 -8.41
CA VAL A 110 18.67 -0.28 -7.08
C VAL A 110 20.15 0.10 -7.20
N ILE A 111 20.59 1.01 -6.35
CA ILE A 111 21.98 1.43 -6.26
C ILE A 111 22.51 0.92 -4.92
N LEU A 112 23.54 0.07 -4.99
CA LEU A 112 24.25 -0.43 -3.82
C LEU A 112 25.34 0.57 -3.48
N ILE A 113 25.26 1.20 -2.30
CA ILE A 113 26.33 2.07 -1.80
C ILE A 113 27.11 1.27 -0.79
N VAL A 114 28.37 0.97 -1.10
CA VAL A 114 29.23 0.08 -0.30
C VAL A 114 30.38 0.91 0.28
N ASP A 115 30.57 0.81 1.59
CA ASP A 115 31.64 1.49 2.31
C ASP A 115 32.97 0.74 2.17
N GLN A 116 34.04 1.46 1.82
CA GLN A 116 35.45 1.04 1.77
C GLN A 116 36.24 1.72 2.88
N SER A 117 35.68 1.74 4.09
CA SER A 117 36.45 2.17 5.25
C SER A 117 37.24 0.98 5.78
N GLY A 118 38.44 1.24 6.32
CA GLY A 118 39.23 0.18 6.96
C GLY A 118 38.52 -0.55 8.12
N SER A 119 37.40 -0.04 8.62
CA SER A 119 36.54 -0.78 9.57
C SER A 119 35.84 -2.00 8.96
N MET A 120 35.84 -2.12 7.64
CA MET A 120 35.33 -3.26 6.89
C MET A 120 36.29 -4.46 6.92
N THR A 121 37.56 -4.26 7.29
CA THR A 121 38.48 -5.38 7.58
C THR A 121 38.24 -6.01 8.95
N ALA A 122 37.28 -5.50 9.74
CA ALA A 122 36.95 -6.07 11.04
C ALA A 122 36.15 -7.36 10.88
N ASP A 123 36.54 -8.39 11.63
CA ASP A 123 35.87 -9.70 11.58
C ASP A 123 34.46 -9.68 12.20
N PHE A 124 33.56 -10.47 11.60
CA PHE A 124 32.40 -10.99 12.29
C PHE A 124 32.80 -12.13 13.24
N ALA A 125 31.90 -12.46 14.18
CA ALA A 125 32.04 -13.67 14.98
C ALA A 125 32.06 -14.90 14.05
N GLY A 126 33.24 -15.51 13.89
CA GLY A 126 33.46 -16.57 12.89
C GLY A 126 34.69 -16.36 12.01
N GLY A 127 35.38 -15.22 12.10
CA GLY A 127 36.69 -15.00 11.46
C GLY A 127 36.64 -14.67 9.97
N ARG A 128 35.51 -14.13 9.50
CA ARG A 128 35.37 -13.54 8.16
C ARG A 128 35.20 -12.04 8.32
N ASP A 129 35.95 -11.26 7.56
CA ASP A 129 35.82 -9.80 7.58
C ASP A 129 34.51 -9.33 6.94
N ARG A 130 34.12 -8.09 7.25
CA ARG A 130 32.86 -7.52 6.79
C ARG A 130 32.85 -7.29 5.29
N TRP A 131 34.01 -7.01 4.70
CA TRP A 131 34.19 -6.77 3.28
C TRP A 131 33.87 -8.02 2.47
N ASP A 132 34.55 -9.13 2.76
CA ASP A 132 34.35 -10.43 2.13
C ASP A 132 32.94 -10.95 2.37
N ALA A 133 32.44 -10.85 3.60
CA ALA A 133 31.08 -11.29 3.91
C ALA A 133 30.01 -10.53 3.09
N LEU A 134 30.16 -9.22 2.91
CA LEU A 134 29.23 -8.43 2.12
C LEU A 134 29.39 -8.75 0.63
N ARG A 135 30.63 -8.76 0.13
CA ARG A 135 30.94 -9.04 -1.28
C ARG A 135 30.36 -10.38 -1.72
N ASP A 136 30.64 -11.43 -0.95
CA ASP A 136 30.14 -12.79 -1.24
C ASP A 136 28.60 -12.82 -1.25
N SER A 137 27.96 -12.20 -0.25
CA SER A 137 26.49 -12.17 -0.15
C SER A 137 25.81 -11.48 -1.34
N LEU A 138 26.49 -10.52 -1.97
CA LEU A 138 25.97 -9.77 -3.11
C LEU A 138 26.35 -10.43 -4.43
N MET A 139 27.58 -10.89 -4.56
CA MET A 139 28.22 -11.17 -5.84
C MET A 139 28.51 -12.65 -6.10
N ASP A 140 28.40 -13.55 -5.11
CA ASP A 140 28.69 -14.96 -5.35
C ASP A 140 27.78 -15.55 -6.43
N GLU A 141 28.34 -16.44 -7.26
CA GLU A 141 27.56 -17.23 -8.20
C GLU A 141 27.35 -18.64 -7.65
N PRO A 142 26.12 -19.19 -7.72
CA PRO A 142 24.90 -18.61 -8.28
C PRO A 142 24.00 -17.91 -7.24
N ASP A 143 24.41 -17.84 -5.97
CA ASP A 143 23.50 -17.57 -4.85
C ASP A 143 23.51 -16.11 -4.34
N GLY A 144 24.44 -15.29 -4.82
CA GLY A 144 24.55 -13.88 -4.47
C GLY A 144 23.30 -13.09 -4.89
N LEU A 145 22.94 -12.08 -4.09
CA LEU A 145 21.73 -11.29 -4.30
C LEU A 145 21.68 -10.64 -5.69
N VAL A 146 22.78 -10.04 -6.12
CA VAL A 146 22.89 -9.38 -7.42
C VAL A 146 22.79 -10.42 -8.52
N TYR A 147 23.55 -11.51 -8.42
CA TYR A 147 23.52 -12.56 -9.43
C TYR A 147 22.11 -13.15 -9.62
N SER A 148 21.42 -13.40 -8.51
CA SER A 148 20.08 -14.01 -8.49
C SER A 148 18.99 -13.10 -9.06
N LEU A 149 19.12 -11.78 -8.89
CA LEU A 149 18.05 -10.83 -9.20
C LEU A 149 18.34 -9.91 -10.41
N GLN A 150 19.54 -9.93 -10.97
CA GLN A 150 19.96 -9.02 -12.05
C GLN A 150 19.08 -9.03 -13.30
N SER A 151 18.38 -10.14 -13.59
CA SER A 151 17.47 -10.24 -14.73
C SER A 151 16.11 -9.54 -14.48
N SER A 152 15.82 -9.21 -13.23
CA SER A 152 14.55 -8.59 -12.79
C SER A 152 14.73 -7.23 -12.11
N VAL A 153 15.96 -6.83 -11.77
CA VAL A 153 16.32 -5.60 -11.07
C VAL A 153 17.51 -4.95 -11.77
N ARG A 154 17.44 -3.64 -11.99
CA ARG A 154 18.58 -2.89 -12.51
C ARG A 154 19.50 -2.52 -11.35
N PHE A 155 20.58 -3.27 -11.15
CA PHE A 155 21.56 -2.99 -10.10
C PHE A 155 22.65 -2.06 -10.61
N GLY A 156 22.98 -1.05 -9.81
CA GLY A 156 24.18 -0.22 -9.92
C GLY A 156 24.97 -0.27 -8.61
N LEU A 157 26.19 0.27 -8.62
CA LEU A 157 27.12 0.25 -7.50
C LEU A 157 27.78 1.63 -7.34
N ALA A 158 27.95 2.02 -6.09
CA ALA A 158 28.78 3.14 -5.67
C ALA A 158 29.71 2.61 -4.56
N LEU A 159 30.98 2.40 -4.85
CA LEU A 159 31.99 2.15 -3.82
C LEU A 159 32.40 3.50 -3.23
N TYR A 160 32.38 3.63 -1.92
CA TYR A 160 32.57 4.89 -1.20
C TYR A 160 33.81 4.79 -0.31
N SER A 161 34.77 5.69 -0.47
CA SER A 161 35.92 5.84 0.44
C SER A 161 36.13 7.29 0.86
N ALA A 162 36.65 7.48 2.07
CA ALA A 162 37.10 8.77 2.59
C ALA A 162 38.64 8.95 2.51
N GLU A 163 39.37 7.90 2.13
CA GLU A 163 40.84 7.87 2.04
C GLU A 163 41.28 7.65 0.59
N ALA A 164 42.26 8.42 0.12
CA ALA A 164 42.80 8.26 -1.22
C ALA A 164 43.76 7.07 -1.29
N ASP A 165 43.68 6.29 -2.37
CA ASP A 165 44.56 5.15 -2.62
C ASP A 165 46.03 5.59 -2.54
N GLY A 166 46.80 4.87 -1.74
CA GLY A 166 48.26 4.97 -1.70
C GLY A 166 48.80 6.30 -1.15
N ASN A 167 48.90 6.41 0.18
CA ASN A 167 49.73 7.40 0.90
C ASN A 167 49.58 8.89 0.48
N SER A 168 48.58 9.23 -0.33
CA SER A 168 48.37 10.58 -0.83
C SER A 168 47.39 11.29 0.08
N SER A 169 47.84 12.40 0.67
CA SER A 169 47.03 13.25 1.52
C SER A 169 46.06 14.14 0.71
N ASP A 170 45.75 13.74 -0.54
CA ASP A 170 45.08 14.56 -1.54
C ASP A 170 44.09 13.71 -2.38
N PRO A 171 42.77 13.98 -2.34
CA PRO A 171 42.13 15.08 -1.62
C PRO A 171 42.29 14.91 -0.11
N VAL A 172 42.44 16.03 0.61
CA VAL A 172 42.48 16.03 2.08
C VAL A 172 41.33 15.15 2.60
N PRO A 173 41.61 14.10 3.39
CA PRO A 173 40.57 13.23 3.95
C PRO A 173 39.45 14.09 4.57
N GLY A 174 38.25 14.03 3.97
CA GLY A 174 37.06 14.75 4.46
C GLY A 174 36.52 15.91 3.62
N MET A 175 37.06 16.28 2.45
CA MET A 175 36.43 17.33 1.61
C MET A 175 35.45 16.80 0.54
N CYS A 176 35.72 15.66 -0.08
CA CYS A 176 34.81 14.98 -1.01
C CYS A 176 35.02 13.47 -0.90
N PRO A 177 33.96 12.66 -0.74
CA PRO A 177 34.11 11.22 -0.79
C PRO A 177 34.52 10.75 -2.18
N LEU A 178 35.46 9.82 -2.23
CA LEU A 178 35.81 9.12 -3.47
C LEU A 178 34.70 8.12 -3.75
N VAL A 179 34.17 8.17 -4.98
CA VAL A 179 33.10 7.29 -5.41
C VAL A 179 33.46 6.65 -6.74
N GLU A 180 33.61 5.33 -6.73
CA GLU A 180 33.64 4.55 -7.96
C GLU A 180 32.21 4.12 -8.31
N TRP A 181 31.78 4.40 -9.54
CA TRP A 181 30.38 4.31 -9.94
C TRP A 181 30.15 3.37 -11.12
N VAL A 182 29.18 2.46 -10.96
CA VAL A 182 28.59 1.68 -12.04
C VAL A 182 27.09 1.96 -12.11
N GLY A 183 26.63 2.40 -13.29
CA GLY A 183 25.23 2.75 -13.51
C GLY A 183 24.28 1.54 -13.42
N PRO A 184 23.01 1.72 -12.98
CA PRO A 184 22.03 0.66 -12.94
C PRO A 184 21.70 0.06 -14.32
N ALA A 185 21.86 -1.24 -14.48
CA ALA A 185 21.45 -1.98 -15.68
C ALA A 185 20.91 -3.37 -15.32
N LEU A 186 20.14 -3.98 -16.23
CA LEU A 186 19.79 -5.40 -16.13
C LEU A 186 21.02 -6.24 -16.46
N ASP A 187 21.10 -7.44 -15.89
CA ASP A 187 22.17 -8.40 -16.14
C ASP A 187 23.57 -7.79 -15.89
N ASN A 188 23.65 -6.90 -14.89
CA ASN A 188 24.82 -6.06 -14.63
C ASN A 188 25.84 -6.69 -13.67
N HIS A 189 25.64 -7.93 -13.23
CA HIS A 189 26.52 -8.59 -12.25
C HIS A 189 27.99 -8.57 -12.68
N GLY A 190 28.29 -8.92 -13.94
CA GLY A 190 29.67 -8.94 -14.44
C GLY A 190 30.34 -7.57 -14.43
N ALA A 191 29.60 -6.49 -14.72
CA ALA A 191 30.13 -5.13 -14.67
C ALA A 191 30.35 -4.66 -13.23
N LEU A 192 29.45 -5.03 -12.31
CA LEU A 192 29.62 -4.77 -10.89
C LEU A 192 30.82 -5.54 -10.32
N GLN A 193 30.96 -6.82 -10.70
CA GLN A 193 32.07 -7.68 -10.24
C GLN A 193 33.42 -7.20 -10.75
N ALA A 194 33.48 -6.62 -11.94
CA ALA A 194 34.71 -6.03 -12.49
C ALA A 194 35.24 -4.85 -11.65
N VAL A 195 34.36 -4.16 -10.91
CA VAL A 195 34.70 -3.05 -10.01
C VAL A 195 34.86 -3.53 -8.57
N TYR A 196 33.89 -4.27 -8.03
CA TYR A 196 33.90 -4.71 -6.63
C TYR A 196 34.87 -5.87 -6.35
N GLY A 197 35.11 -6.75 -7.34
CA GLY A 197 36.01 -7.89 -7.21
C GLY A 197 37.46 -7.51 -6.86
N PRO A 198 38.11 -6.61 -7.61
CA PRO A 198 39.49 -6.18 -7.32
C PRO A 198 39.60 -5.08 -6.26
N ALA A 199 38.47 -4.52 -5.80
CA ALA A 199 38.46 -3.46 -4.80
C ALA A 199 38.75 -4.00 -3.39
N ASP A 200 39.38 -3.13 -2.59
CA ASP A 200 39.72 -3.37 -1.19
C ASP A 200 39.11 -2.28 -0.28
N PRO A 201 38.88 -2.56 1.02
CA PRO A 201 38.40 -1.61 2.01
C PRO A 201 39.47 -0.68 2.59
#